data_AF-A0A925SBT8-F1
#
_entry.id   AF-A0A925SBT8-F1
#
_cell.length_a   1.000
_cell.length_b   1.000
_cell.length_c   1.000
_cell.angle_alpha   90.00
_cell.angle_beta   90.00
_cell.angle_gamma   90.00
#
_symmetry.space_group_name_H-M   'P 1'
#
loop_
_entity.id
_entity.type
_entity.pdbx_description
1 polymer ?
#
loop_
_entity_poly.entity_id
_entity_poly.type
_entity_poly.pdbx_seq_one_letter_code
_entity_poly.pdbx_strand_id
1 'polypeptide(L)'
;MKIKIFPRFSMLFAMATVILLQGSGCTTSSDGSYPLKLTRLNIDTAMVRYHNRVAFGFLTEGEQKRVADAYKAYQTAFNAAVLQAHSDYSVPTPDNVKQLANQLFSVLDSIP
;
A
#
# COMPACT_ATOMS: atom_id res chain seq x y z
N MET A 1 -60.93 -0.18 20.02
CA MET A 1 -60.45 -1.07 18.94
C MET A 1 -59.12 -1.66 19.38
N LYS A 2 -59.06 -2.98 19.62
CA LYS A 2 -57.90 -3.73 20.13
C LYS A 2 -57.33 -4.56 18.97
N ILE A 3 -56.03 -4.45 18.70
CA ILE A 3 -55.32 -5.39 17.82
C ILE A 3 -54.03 -5.81 18.54
N LYS A 4 -54.03 -7.06 19.03
CA LYS A 4 -52.86 -7.83 19.47
C LYS A 4 -52.35 -8.59 18.26
N ILE A 5 -51.07 -8.45 17.92
CA ILE A 5 -50.38 -9.35 16.99
C ILE A 5 -49.10 -9.84 17.67
N PHE A 6 -49.11 -11.13 17.99
CA PHE A 6 -47.97 -11.94 18.41
C PHE A 6 -47.18 -12.35 17.16
N PRO A 7 -45.86 -12.12 17.11
CA PRO A 7 -44.99 -12.89 16.22
C PRO A 7 -44.55 -14.17 16.94
N ARG A 8 -44.84 -15.29 16.28
CA ARG A 8 -44.44 -16.64 16.67
C ARG A 8 -42.93 -16.79 16.58
N PHE A 9 -42.37 -17.40 17.61
CA PHE A 9 -41.02 -17.95 17.64
C PHE A 9 -40.81 -18.90 16.46
N SER A 10 -39.87 -18.58 15.58
CA SER A 10 -39.12 -19.59 14.82
C SER A 10 -37.64 -19.26 14.97
N MET A 11 -37.09 -19.98 15.94
CA MET A 11 -35.69 -20.23 16.20
C MET A 11 -35.09 -20.96 14.98
N LEU A 12 -33.95 -20.50 14.48
CA LEU A 12 -32.89 -21.25 13.76
C LEU A 12 -31.84 -20.20 13.32
N PHE A 13 -30.84 -19.93 14.16
CA PHE A 13 -29.51 -20.54 14.08
C PHE A 13 -28.77 -20.19 12.78
N ALA A 14 -28.04 -19.08 12.81
CA ALA A 14 -26.85 -18.87 11.99
C ALA A 14 -25.92 -17.88 12.70
N MET A 15 -25.06 -18.45 13.53
CA MET A 15 -23.91 -17.78 14.12
C MET A 15 -22.84 -17.67 13.03
N ALA A 16 -22.60 -16.46 12.54
CA ALA A 16 -21.40 -16.10 11.81
C ALA A 16 -21.05 -14.63 12.09
N THR A 17 -20.35 -14.43 13.21
CA THR A 17 -19.09 -13.67 13.25
C THR A 17 -18.43 -13.65 11.84
N VAL A 18 -17.91 -12.56 11.28
CA VAL A 18 -17.20 -11.45 11.89
C VAL A 18 -16.84 -10.46 10.77
N ILE A 19 -16.82 -9.18 11.14
CA ILE A 19 -16.12 -8.04 10.52
C ILE A 19 -16.64 -7.53 9.16
N LEU A 20 -17.22 -6.34 9.26
CA LEU A 20 -17.31 -5.31 8.24
C LEU A 20 -15.94 -5.12 7.57
N LEU A 21 -15.72 -5.79 6.43
CA LEU A 21 -14.71 -5.33 5.49
C LEU A 21 -15.25 -4.05 4.86
N GLN A 22 -14.80 -2.93 5.43
CA GLN A 22 -14.79 -1.64 4.81
C GLN A 22 -14.11 -1.80 3.44
N GLY A 23 -14.93 -1.89 2.39
CA GLY A 23 -14.52 -1.69 1.02
C GLY A 23 -13.92 -0.30 0.93
N SER A 24 -12.60 -0.29 1.05
CA SER A 24 -11.77 0.88 1.22
C SER A 24 -11.95 1.78 0.03
N GLY A 25 -12.12 3.07 0.30
CA GLY A 25 -12.20 4.10 -0.72
C GLY A 25 -11.09 3.90 -1.74
N CYS A 26 -11.48 3.92 -3.01
CA CYS A 26 -10.58 4.07 -4.14
C CYS A 26 -9.76 5.34 -3.90
N THR A 27 -8.57 5.17 -3.32
CA THR A 27 -7.59 6.24 -3.24
C THR A 27 -7.11 6.46 -4.67
N THR A 28 -7.27 7.71 -5.11
CA THR A 28 -6.84 8.24 -6.39
C THR A 28 -5.38 7.85 -6.64
N SER A 29 -5.22 6.74 -7.36
CA SER A 29 -3.94 6.36 -7.94
C SER A 29 -3.61 7.44 -8.96
N SER A 30 -2.44 8.06 -8.84
CA SER A 30 -1.96 9.04 -9.81
C SER A 30 -1.89 8.36 -11.19
N ASP A 31 -2.94 8.57 -11.99
CA ASP A 31 -3.23 7.90 -13.26
C ASP A 31 -2.40 8.47 -14.42
N GLY A 32 -1.10 8.64 -14.17
CA GLY A 32 -0.12 8.98 -15.19
C GLY A 32 0.63 7.72 -15.59
N SER A 33 0.74 7.46 -16.90
CA SER A 33 1.76 6.53 -17.40
C SER A 33 3.11 7.24 -17.27
N TYR A 34 3.91 6.84 -16.30
CA TYR A 34 5.28 7.32 -16.13
C TYR A 34 6.28 6.17 -16.33
N PRO A 35 7.50 6.45 -16.82
CA PRO A 35 8.48 5.42 -17.12
C PRO A 35 9.10 4.84 -15.84
N LEU A 36 9.61 3.60 -15.92
CA LEU A 36 10.35 2.94 -14.83
C LEU A 36 11.49 3.82 -14.29
N LYS A 37 12.16 4.56 -15.17
CA LYS A 37 13.18 5.54 -14.79
C LYS A 37 12.67 6.57 -13.78
N LEU A 38 11.48 7.11 -13.99
CA LEU A 38 10.91 8.14 -13.11
C LEU A 38 10.51 7.55 -11.77
N THR A 39 9.93 6.33 -11.75
CA THR A 39 9.63 5.62 -10.50
C THR A 39 10.86 5.46 -9.64
N ARG A 40 11.96 4.97 -10.24
CA ARG A 40 13.23 4.77 -9.54
C ARG A 40 13.74 6.08 -8.95
N LEU A 41 13.78 7.15 -9.74
CA LEU A 41 14.29 8.44 -9.29
C LEU A 41 13.49 9.01 -8.11
N ASN A 42 12.17 8.87 -8.13
CA ASN A 42 11.30 9.33 -7.04
C ASN A 42 11.56 8.53 -5.75
N ILE A 43 11.68 7.21 -5.87
CA ILE A 43 11.99 6.34 -4.72
C ILE A 43 13.39 6.61 -4.18
N ASP A 44 14.40 6.72 -5.04
CA ASP A 44 15.78 7.01 -4.62
C ASP A 44 15.84 8.34 -3.85
N THR A 45 15.16 9.37 -4.34
CA THR A 45 15.06 10.67 -3.66
C THR A 45 14.41 10.55 -2.29
N ALA A 46 13.32 9.79 -2.17
CA ALA A 46 12.63 9.58 -0.90
C ALA A 46 13.47 8.77 0.09
N MET A 47 14.20 7.75 -0.39
CA MET A 47 15.10 6.96 0.44
C MET A 47 16.31 7.76 0.93
N VAL A 48 16.85 8.69 0.14
CA VAL A 48 17.88 9.63 0.62
C VAL A 48 17.37 10.46 1.80
N ARG A 49 16.13 10.98 1.72
CA ARG A 49 15.51 11.71 2.83
C ARG A 49 15.32 10.84 4.07
N TYR A 50 14.87 9.61 3.88
CA TYR A 50 14.74 8.61 4.95
C TYR A 50 16.09 8.33 5.63
N HIS A 51 17.14 8.06 4.86
CA HIS A 51 18.47 7.76 5.40
C HIS A 51 19.04 8.92 6.21
N ASN A 52 18.77 10.16 5.80
CA ASN A 52 19.12 11.33 6.61
C ASN A 52 18.39 11.31 7.97
N ARG A 53 17.07 11.04 7.99
CA ARG A 53 16.30 10.92 9.26
C ARG A 53 16.83 9.81 10.16
N VAL A 54 17.22 8.67 9.59
CA VAL A 54 17.85 7.56 10.33
C VAL A 54 19.17 8.01 10.94
N ALA A 55 20.02 8.69 10.17
CA ALA A 55 21.32 9.16 10.64
C ALA A 55 21.22 10.18 11.78
N PHE A 56 20.15 10.97 11.81
CA PHE A 56 19.86 11.88 12.93
C PHE A 56 19.24 11.21 14.17
N GLY A 57 18.89 9.91 14.09
CA GLY A 57 18.31 9.17 15.21
C GLY A 57 16.84 9.49 15.49
N PHE A 58 16.11 10.04 14.53
CA PHE A 58 14.68 10.39 14.70
C PHE A 58 13.72 9.20 14.61
N LEU A 59 14.23 8.03 14.26
CA LEU A 59 13.43 6.87 13.84
C LEU A 59 13.60 5.68 14.79
N THR A 60 12.48 5.13 15.24
CA THR A 60 12.44 3.88 16.02
C THR A 60 12.76 2.67 15.15
N GLU A 61 13.19 1.56 15.76
CA GLU A 61 13.43 0.30 15.05
C GLU A 61 12.17 -0.22 14.33
N GLY A 62 10.99 -0.02 14.93
CA GLY A 62 9.71 -0.42 14.33
C GLY A 62 9.40 0.34 13.05
N GLU A 63 9.67 1.64 13.00
CA GLU A 63 9.50 2.46 11.80
C GLU A 63 10.51 2.08 10.72
N GLN A 64 11.78 1.89 11.10
CA GLN A 64 12.82 1.44 10.17
C GLN A 64 12.47 0.08 9.55
N LYS A 65 11.92 -0.84 10.35
CA LYS A 65 11.45 -2.13 9.88
C LYS A 65 10.30 -2.01 8.88
N ARG A 66 9.30 -1.16 9.14
CA ARG A 66 8.17 -0.93 8.21
C ARG A 66 8.66 -0.40 6.87
N VAL A 67 9.59 0.55 6.88
CA VAL A 67 10.20 1.09 5.64
C VAL A 67 10.97 0.00 4.91
N ALA A 68 11.79 -0.78 5.62
CA ALA A 68 12.57 -1.87 5.02
C ALA A 68 11.69 -2.93 4.35
N ASP A 69 10.60 -3.33 5.02
CA ASP A 69 9.65 -4.33 4.50
C ASP A 69 8.94 -3.79 3.24
N ALA A 70 8.48 -2.52 3.26
CA ALA A 70 7.85 -1.88 2.09
C ALA A 70 8.83 -1.67 0.93
N TYR A 71 10.06 -1.23 1.22
CA TYR A 71 11.11 -1.04 0.22
C TYR A 71 11.49 -2.36 -0.45
N LYS A 72 11.62 -3.45 0.32
CA LYS A 72 11.91 -4.78 -0.23
C LYS A 72 10.82 -5.26 -1.19
N ALA A 73 9.54 -5.04 -0.85
CA ALA A 73 8.43 -5.39 -1.71
C ALA A 73 8.47 -4.61 -3.03
N TYR A 74 8.62 -3.28 -2.96
CA TYR A 74 8.82 -2.43 -4.13
C TYR A 74 10.00 -2.88 -4.98
N GLN A 75 11.17 -3.08 -4.37
CA GLN A 75 12.41 -3.40 -5.08
C GLN A 75 12.30 -4.74 -5.81
N THR A 76 11.64 -5.73 -5.20
CA THR A 76 11.39 -7.02 -5.83
C THR A 76 10.54 -6.88 -7.09
N ALA A 77 9.42 -6.14 -7.01
CA ALA A 77 8.54 -5.91 -8.14
C ALA A 77 9.20 -5.05 -9.23
N PHE A 78 9.96 -4.02 -8.83
CA PHE A 78 10.69 -3.15 -9.75
C PHE A 78 11.76 -3.93 -10.52
N ASN A 79 12.54 -4.78 -9.84
CA ASN A 79 13.56 -5.60 -10.50
C ASN A 79 12.94 -6.60 -11.48
N ALA A 80 11.79 -7.20 -11.13
CA ALA A 80 11.05 -8.06 -12.05
C ALA A 80 10.56 -7.29 -13.28
N ALA A 81 10.06 -6.06 -13.11
CA ALA A 81 9.63 -5.20 -14.21
C ALA A 81 10.80 -4.81 -15.13
N VAL A 82 11.95 -4.44 -14.56
CA VAL A 82 13.17 -4.14 -15.33
C VAL A 82 13.64 -5.34 -16.12
N LEU A 83 13.58 -6.54 -15.54
CA LEU A 83 13.94 -7.78 -16.23
C LEU A 83 13.00 -8.06 -17.40
N GLN A 84 11.68 -7.93 -17.19
CA GLN A 84 10.66 -8.08 -18.23
C GLN A 84 10.79 -7.03 -19.34
N ALA A 85 11.26 -5.83 -18.98
CA ALA A 85 11.55 -4.74 -19.92
C ALA A 85 12.92 -4.88 -20.59
N HIS A 86 13.66 -5.98 -20.38
CA HIS A 86 15.01 -6.16 -20.93
C HIS A 86 15.98 -5.02 -20.57
N SER A 87 15.89 -4.51 -19.35
CA SER A 87 16.63 -3.33 -18.87
C SER A 87 16.29 -2.01 -19.57
N ASP A 88 15.20 -1.94 -20.33
CA ASP A 88 14.67 -0.68 -20.84
C ASP A 88 13.88 0.05 -19.75
N TYR A 89 14.45 1.15 -19.26
CA TYR A 89 13.83 1.99 -18.23
C TYR A 89 12.87 3.04 -18.80
N SER A 90 12.74 3.14 -20.13
CA SER A 90 11.81 4.05 -20.79
C SER A 90 10.38 3.50 -20.88
N VAL A 91 10.20 2.18 -20.67
CA VAL A 91 8.87 1.56 -20.67
C VAL A 91 8.01 2.11 -19.52
N PRO A 92 6.68 2.14 -19.71
CA PRO A 92 5.74 2.48 -18.64
C PRO A 92 5.95 1.60 -17.41
N THR A 93 5.91 2.22 -16.24
CA THR A 93 5.92 1.50 -14.97
C THR A 93 4.68 0.62 -14.86
N PRO A 94 4.82 -0.69 -14.61
CA PRO A 94 3.68 -1.57 -14.39
C PRO A 94 2.87 -1.19 -13.14
N ASP A 95 1.56 -1.43 -13.15
CA ASP A 95 0.67 -0.98 -12.08
C ASP A 95 0.99 -1.57 -10.71
N ASN A 96 1.46 -2.82 -10.64
CA ASN A 96 1.92 -3.44 -9.40
C ASN A 96 3.12 -2.68 -8.80
N VAL A 97 4.04 -2.21 -9.64
CA VAL A 97 5.19 -1.41 -9.21
C VAL A 97 4.72 -0.03 -8.74
N LYS A 98 3.76 0.60 -9.42
CA LYS A 98 3.16 1.87 -8.98
C LYS A 98 2.50 1.73 -7.61
N GLN A 99 1.71 0.68 -7.39
CA GLN A 99 1.03 0.42 -6.12
C GLN A 99 2.03 0.25 -4.97
N LEU A 100 3.10 -0.52 -5.17
CA LEU A 100 4.12 -0.73 -4.15
C LEU A 100 4.96 0.53 -3.90
N ALA A 101 5.25 1.32 -4.94
CA ALA A 101 5.90 2.61 -4.79
C ALA A 101 5.04 3.57 -3.95
N ASN A 102 3.73 3.66 -4.25
CA ASN A 102 2.79 4.46 -3.48
C ASN A 102 2.67 3.97 -2.03
N GLN A 103 2.66 2.66 -1.80
CA GLN A 103 2.67 2.10 -0.45
C GLN A 103 3.93 2.51 0.31
N LEU A 104 5.10 2.44 -0.33
CA LEU A 104 6.36 2.89 0.27
C LEU A 104 6.33 4.40 0.58
N PHE A 105 5.83 5.24 -0.33
CA PHE A 105 5.67 6.68 -0.06
C PHE A 105 4.76 6.93 1.15
N SER A 106 3.62 6.23 1.24
CA SER A 106 2.73 6.35 2.40
C SER A 106 3.42 5.96 3.72
N VAL A 107 4.28 4.93 3.71
CA VAL A 107 5.06 4.56 4.91
C VAL A 107 6.09 5.65 5.23
N LEU A 108 6.79 6.17 4.22
CA LEU A 108 7.79 7.23 4.39
C LEU A 108 7.17 8.54 4.89
N ASP A 109 5.97 8.90 4.42
CA ASP A 109 5.24 10.09 4.84
C ASP A 109 4.63 9.93 6.24
N SER A 110 4.44 8.70 6.72
CA SER A 110 3.96 8.43 8.08
C SER A 110 5.03 8.59 9.16
N ILE A 111 6.29 8.78 8.76
CA ILE A 111 7.43 8.95 9.67
C ILE A 111 7.49 10.41 10.14
N PRO A 112 7.59 10.66 11.45
CA PRO A 112 7.73 12.00 12.02
C PRO A 112 9.02 12.71 11.56
#